data_AF-A0A608GJK5-F1
#
_entry.id   AF-A0A608GJK5-F1
#
_cell.length_a   1.000
_cell.length_b   1.000
_cell.length_c   1.000
_cell.angle_alpha   90.00
_cell.angle_beta   90.00
_cell.angle_gamma   90.00
#
_symmetry.space_group_name_H-M   'P 1'
#
loop_
_entity.id
_entity.type
_entity.pdbx_description
1 polymer ?
#
loop_
_entity_poly.entity_id
_entity_poly.type
_entity_poly.pdbx_seq_one_letter_code
_entity_poly.pdbx_strand_id
1 'polypeptide(L)'
;DINFEMIYELYSFDADLRNLVLKYIDIVETYLSSSLAYVISSNHGHKETNYINKDIYKPGKRKSSTKFEVDGLIERMIVCSNKDMAPIVYYKSTHGYLPPWILFKYLMFGEKEKVFQLLKPKDKSDTVKIFQSNFIISDGLSN
;
A
#
# COMPACT_ATOMS: atom_id res chain seq x y z
N ASP A 1 -20.25 27.10 -33.38
CA ASP A 1 -21.25 26.11 -32.93
C ASP A 1 -20.57 24.93 -32.29
N ILE A 2 -21.10 24.47 -31.15
CA ILE A 2 -20.67 23.24 -30.49
C ILE A 2 -21.43 22.09 -31.16
N ASN A 3 -20.72 21.07 -31.65
CA ASN A 3 -21.33 19.88 -32.22
C ASN A 3 -21.05 18.64 -31.35
N PHE A 4 -21.75 17.56 -31.64
CA PHE A 4 -21.64 16.30 -30.88
C PHE A 4 -20.22 15.72 -30.90
N GLU A 5 -19.51 15.86 -32.03
CA GLU A 5 -18.14 15.36 -32.19
C GLU A 5 -17.18 16.01 -31.19
N MET A 6 -17.24 17.34 -31.04
CA MET A 6 -16.40 18.07 -30.08
C MET A 6 -16.64 17.62 -28.63
N ILE A 7 -17.88 17.30 -28.27
CA ILE A 7 -18.22 16.79 -26.93
C ILE A 7 -17.62 15.39 -26.74
N TYR A 8 -17.69 14.55 -27.77
CA TYR A 8 -17.12 13.20 -27.75
C TYR A 8 -15.58 13.22 -27.67
N GLU A 9 -14.92 14.09 -28.45
CA GLU A 9 -13.47 14.29 -28.41
C GLU A 9 -13.00 14.72 -27.01
N LEU A 10 -13.69 15.69 -26.39
CA LEU A 10 -13.38 16.15 -25.03
C LEU A 10 -13.54 15.02 -23.99
N TYR A 11 -14.62 14.24 -24.08
CA TYR A 11 -14.82 13.08 -23.22
C TYR A 11 -13.71 12.03 -23.39
N SER A 12 -13.31 11.77 -24.62
CA SER A 12 -12.28 10.79 -24.95
C SER A 12 -10.92 11.24 -24.42
N PHE A 13 -10.59 12.52 -24.59
CA PHE A 13 -9.40 13.13 -24.00
C PHE A 13 -9.35 12.98 -22.48
N ASP A 14 -10.45 13.26 -21.78
CA ASP A 14 -10.52 13.11 -20.32
C ASP A 14 -10.36 11.64 -19.88
N ALA A 15 -10.90 10.70 -20.66
CA ALA A 15 -10.76 9.27 -20.41
C ALA A 15 -9.30 8.81 -20.58
N ASP A 16 -8.64 9.25 -21.65
CA ASP A 16 -7.24 8.94 -21.93
C ASP A 16 -6.31 9.50 -20.86
N LEU A 17 -6.53 10.75 -20.44
CA LEU A 17 -5.77 11.37 -19.35
C LEU A 17 -5.94 10.59 -18.04
N ARG A 18 -7.17 10.18 -17.70
CA ARG A 18 -7.45 9.37 -16.51
C ARG A 18 -6.72 8.03 -16.56
N ASN A 19 -6.76 7.34 -17.70
CA ASN A 19 -6.08 6.06 -17.88
C ASN A 19 -4.57 6.20 -17.74
N LEU A 20 -3.99 7.28 -18.27
CA LEU A 20 -2.56 7.58 -18.12
C LEU A 20 -2.19 7.79 -16.64
N VAL A 21 -2.97 8.57 -15.89
CA VAL A 21 -2.74 8.81 -14.46
C VAL A 21 -2.86 7.50 -13.67
N LEU A 22 -3.89 6.70 -13.93
CA LEU A 22 -4.09 5.41 -13.24
C LEU A 22 -2.92 4.46 -13.49
N LYS A 23 -2.38 4.40 -14.71
CA LYS A 23 -1.20 3.61 -15.04
C LYS A 23 0.00 3.97 -14.16
N TYR A 24 0.30 5.26 -13.99
CA TYR A 24 1.44 5.68 -13.16
C TYR A 24 1.18 5.50 -11.66
N ILE A 25 -0.06 5.65 -11.21
CA ILE A 25 -0.42 5.34 -9.82
C ILE A 25 -0.16 3.86 -9.51
N ASP A 26 -0.54 2.94 -10.41
CA ASP A 26 -0.33 1.49 -10.23
C ASP A 26 1.16 1.13 -10.10
N ILE A 27 2.01 1.77 -10.90
CA ILE A 27 3.47 1.63 -10.82
C ILE A 27 3.98 2.09 -9.45
N VAL A 28 3.62 3.31 -9.03
CA VAL A 28 4.01 3.86 -7.71
C VAL A 28 3.50 2.98 -6.58
N GLU A 29 2.26 2.50 -6.66
CA GLU A 29 1.64 1.64 -5.67
C GLU A 29 2.38 0.30 -5.54
N THR A 30 2.84 -0.28 -6.65
CA THR A 30 3.63 -1.51 -6.65
C THR A 30 4.95 -1.33 -5.90
N TYR A 31 5.71 -0.26 -6.19
CA TYR A 31 6.96 0.03 -5.50
C TYR A 31 6.76 0.39 -4.03
N LEU A 32 5.70 1.12 -3.70
CA LEU A 32 5.37 1.47 -2.32
C LEU A 32 5.06 0.20 -1.53
N SER A 33 4.28 -0.72 -2.11
CA SER A 33 3.91 -1.99 -1.49
C SER A 33 5.12 -2.85 -1.18
N SER A 34 6.01 -3.05 -2.16
CA SER A 34 7.20 -3.88 -1.99
C SER A 34 8.14 -3.30 -0.95
N SER A 35 8.33 -1.97 -0.96
CA SER A 35 9.20 -1.26 -0.03
C SER A 35 8.67 -1.32 1.40
N LEU A 36 7.37 -1.07 1.61
CA LEU A 36 6.73 -1.18 2.91
C LEU A 36 6.79 -2.61 3.44
N ALA A 37 6.44 -3.60 2.60
CA ALA A 37 6.47 -5.00 2.99
C ALA A 37 7.88 -5.46 3.38
N TYR A 38 8.90 -5.04 2.64
CA TYR A 38 10.30 -5.35 2.94
C TYR A 38 10.73 -4.75 4.28
N VAL A 39 10.55 -3.44 4.48
CA VAL A 39 10.99 -2.77 5.71
C VAL A 39 10.27 -3.31 6.93
N ILE A 40 8.95 -3.49 6.84
CA ILE A 40 8.15 -4.01 7.96
C ILE A 40 8.57 -5.44 8.30
N SER A 41 8.71 -6.32 7.30
CA SER A 41 9.14 -7.70 7.56
C SER A 41 10.57 -7.80 8.09
N SER A 42 11.47 -6.94 7.61
CA SER A 42 12.86 -6.90 8.06
C SER A 42 13.02 -6.35 9.47
N ASN A 43 12.28 -5.28 9.82
CA ASN A 43 12.46 -4.61 11.11
C ASN A 43 11.61 -5.21 12.24
N HIS A 44 10.44 -5.76 11.92
CA HIS A 44 9.47 -6.24 12.92
C HIS A 44 9.15 -7.74 12.80
N GLY A 45 9.51 -8.36 11.68
CA GLY A 45 9.25 -9.78 11.40
C GLY A 45 8.07 -10.02 10.47
N HIS A 46 7.98 -11.24 9.95
CA HIS A 46 7.07 -11.59 8.86
C HIS A 46 5.73 -12.20 9.31
N LYS A 47 5.51 -12.42 10.60
CA LYS A 47 4.23 -12.98 11.10
C LYS A 47 3.22 -11.86 11.35
N GLU A 48 1.95 -12.09 11.07
CA GLU A 48 0.85 -11.12 11.29
C GLU A 48 0.87 -10.51 12.68
N THR A 49 1.11 -11.34 13.71
CA THR A 49 1.21 -10.93 15.11
C THR A 49 2.27 -9.86 15.38
N ASN A 50 3.29 -9.79 14.52
CA ASN A 50 4.40 -8.88 14.70
C ASN A 50 4.11 -7.51 14.07
N TYR A 51 3.59 -7.50 12.85
CA TYR A 51 3.46 -6.27 12.07
C TYR A 51 2.04 -5.69 12.03
N ILE A 52 1.02 -6.49 12.34
CA ILE A 52 -0.34 -6.02 12.63
C ILE A 52 -0.41 -5.69 14.13
N ASN A 53 0.48 -4.81 14.56
CA ASN A 53 0.62 -4.38 15.94
C ASN A 53 0.69 -2.85 15.98
N LYS A 54 -0.22 -2.20 16.71
CA LYS A 54 -0.24 -0.73 16.84
C LYS A 54 1.05 -0.16 17.42
N ASP A 55 1.79 -0.92 18.23
CA ASP A 55 2.96 -0.45 18.96
C ASP A 55 4.16 -0.17 18.04
N ILE A 56 4.21 -0.76 16.85
CA ILE A 56 5.27 -0.48 15.87
C ILE A 56 5.00 0.81 15.07
N TYR A 57 3.79 1.35 15.12
CA TYR A 57 3.38 2.58 14.44
C TYR A 57 3.29 3.76 15.42
N LYS A 58 3.20 4.97 14.86
CA LYS A 58 2.82 6.18 15.58
C LYS A 58 1.29 6.18 15.78
N PRO A 59 0.77 6.68 16.91
CA PRO A 59 -0.68 6.78 17.12
C PRO A 59 -1.40 7.58 16.03
N GLY A 60 -0.77 8.65 15.53
CA GLY A 60 -1.39 9.57 14.58
C GLY A 60 -2.40 10.50 15.24
N LYS A 61 -3.33 11.06 14.46
CA LYS A 61 -4.34 11.98 15.01
C LYS A 61 -5.31 11.22 15.92
N ARG A 62 -5.70 11.85 17.03
CA ARG A 62 -6.77 11.35 17.89
C ARG A 62 -8.09 11.41 17.12
N LYS A 63 -8.84 10.30 17.11
CA LYS A 63 -10.16 10.18 16.47
C LYS A 63 -11.30 10.23 17.48
N SER A 64 -11.07 9.78 18.71
CA SER A 64 -12.01 9.83 19.83
C SER A 64 -11.26 9.86 21.17
N SER A 65 -11.98 9.84 22.29
CA SER A 65 -11.40 9.77 23.64
C SER A 65 -10.42 8.60 23.80
N THR A 66 -10.71 7.46 23.16
CA THR A 66 -9.92 6.23 23.29
C THR A 66 -9.23 5.75 22.00
N LYS A 67 -9.61 6.30 20.84
CA LYS A 67 -9.13 5.83 19.52
C LYS A 67 -8.26 6.86 18.82
N PHE A 68 -7.25 6.36 18.11
CA PHE A 68 -6.33 7.08 17.24
C PHE A 68 -6.37 6.52 15.82
N GLU A 69 -5.71 7.20 14.89
CA GLU A 69 -5.61 6.76 13.48
C GLU A 69 -5.01 5.37 13.32
N VAL A 70 -4.04 5.01 14.16
CA VAL A 70 -3.43 3.68 14.15
C VAL A 70 -4.43 2.57 14.41
N ASP A 71 -5.44 2.78 15.26
CA ASP A 71 -6.42 1.74 15.57
C ASP A 71 -7.23 1.38 14.33
N GLY A 72 -7.65 2.39 13.55
CA GLY A 72 -8.32 2.18 12.27
C GLY A 72 -7.42 1.50 11.24
N LEU A 73 -6.12 1.83 11.21
CA LEU A 73 -5.15 1.15 10.33
C LEU A 73 -5.06 -0.35 10.65
N ILE A 74 -4.93 -0.68 11.94
CA ILE A 74 -4.84 -2.08 12.39
C ILE A 74 -6.13 -2.84 12.10
N GLU A 75 -7.30 -2.24 12.40
CA GLU A 75 -8.60 -2.81 12.05
C GLU A 75 -8.68 -3.15 10.55
N ARG A 76 -8.23 -2.24 9.68
CA ARG A 76 -8.21 -2.45 8.22
C ARG A 76 -7.24 -3.56 7.78
N MET A 77 -6.05 -3.65 8.39
CA MET A 77 -5.12 -4.74 8.12
C MET A 77 -5.69 -6.10 8.52
N ILE A 78 -6.37 -6.19 9.66
CA ILE A 78 -7.04 -7.42 10.13
C ILE A 78 -8.17 -7.83 9.17
N VAL A 79 -8.98 -6.87 8.71
CA VAL A 79 -10.02 -7.16 7.71
C VAL A 79 -9.40 -7.69 6.43
N CYS A 80 -8.33 -7.06 5.93
CA CYS A 80 -7.66 -7.50 4.71
C CYS A 80 -6.99 -8.88 4.88
N SER A 81 -6.42 -9.16 6.04
CA SER A 81 -5.78 -10.45 6.30
C SER A 81 -6.75 -11.62 6.38
N ASN A 82 -8.05 -11.35 6.57
CA ASN A 82 -9.10 -12.36 6.66
C ASN A 82 -9.96 -12.44 5.39
N LYS A 83 -9.57 -11.77 4.30
CA LYS A 83 -10.24 -11.90 3.01
C LYS A 83 -10.10 -13.34 2.48
N ASP A 84 -11.19 -13.85 1.90
CA ASP A 84 -11.22 -15.14 1.21
C ASP A 84 -10.60 -15.01 -0.19
N MET A 85 -9.28 -14.86 -0.21
CA MET A 85 -8.47 -14.77 -1.43
C MET A 85 -7.52 -15.95 -1.46
N ALA A 86 -7.43 -16.65 -2.60
CA ALA A 86 -6.66 -17.89 -2.71
C ALA A 86 -5.23 -17.79 -2.15
N PRO A 87 -4.43 -16.72 -2.41
CA PRO A 87 -3.10 -16.60 -1.82
C PRO A 87 -3.09 -16.42 -0.29
N ILE A 88 -4.09 -15.73 0.27
CA ILE A 88 -4.22 -15.55 1.73
C ILE A 88 -4.57 -16.89 2.37
N VAL A 89 -5.60 -17.56 1.86
CA VAL A 89 -6.09 -18.84 2.38
C VAL A 89 -5.00 -19.90 2.31
N TYR A 90 -4.35 -20.04 1.14
CA TYR A 90 -3.27 -21.00 0.93
C TYR A 90 -2.11 -20.78 1.89
N TYR A 91 -1.66 -19.54 2.05
CA TYR A 91 -0.49 -19.26 2.88
C TYR A 91 -0.78 -19.46 4.36
N LYS A 92 -1.98 -19.08 4.82
CA LYS A 92 -2.43 -19.33 6.20
C LYS A 92 -2.59 -20.82 6.49
N SER A 93 -3.20 -21.59 5.60
CA SER A 93 -3.40 -23.04 5.80
C SER A 93 -2.10 -23.83 5.72
N THR A 94 -1.16 -23.42 4.87
CA THR A 94 0.10 -24.14 4.64
C THR A 94 1.20 -23.75 5.64
N HIS A 95 1.31 -22.45 5.95
CA HIS A 95 2.42 -21.92 6.76
C HIS A 95 2.00 -21.40 8.13
N GLY A 96 0.70 -21.22 8.40
CA GLY A 96 0.18 -20.78 9.70
C GLY A 96 0.36 -19.29 10.01
N TYR A 97 0.71 -18.46 9.02
CA TYR A 97 0.79 -17.01 9.14
C TYR A 97 0.48 -16.34 7.80
N LEU A 98 0.43 -15.01 7.74
CA LEU A 98 0.42 -14.23 6.50
C LEU A 98 1.58 -13.23 6.51
N PRO A 99 2.43 -13.19 5.48
CA PRO A 99 3.52 -12.24 5.42
C PRO A 99 3.11 -10.88 4.85
N PRO A 100 3.86 -9.80 5.15
CA PRO A 100 3.56 -8.46 4.65
C PRO A 100 3.45 -8.39 3.11
N TRP A 101 4.36 -8.99 2.34
CA TRP A 101 4.33 -8.90 0.87
C TRP A 101 3.10 -9.56 0.23
N ILE A 102 2.37 -10.41 0.97
CA ILE A 102 1.06 -10.91 0.53
C ILE A 102 -0.03 -9.94 0.96
N LEU A 103 -0.06 -9.52 2.24
CA LEU A 103 -1.09 -8.59 2.74
C LEU A 103 -1.12 -7.27 1.95
N PHE A 104 0.04 -6.68 1.68
CA PHE A 104 0.15 -5.37 1.02
C PHE A 104 -0.43 -5.37 -0.40
N LYS A 105 -0.53 -6.54 -1.06
CA LYS A 105 -1.23 -6.66 -2.35
C LYS A 105 -2.74 -6.42 -2.26
N TYR A 106 -3.33 -6.57 -1.07
CA TYR A 106 -4.78 -6.46 -0.85
C TYR A 106 -5.20 -5.21 -0.10
N LEU A 107 -4.24 -4.37 0.31
CA LEU A 107 -4.50 -3.01 0.76
C LEU A 107 -4.78 -2.13 -0.46
N MET A 108 -5.57 -1.09 -0.32
CA MET A 108 -5.76 -0.03 -1.31
C MET A 108 -4.67 1.04 -1.17
N PHE A 109 -4.49 1.89 -2.19
CA PHE A 109 -3.46 2.93 -2.19
C PHE A 109 -3.52 3.82 -0.93
N GLY A 110 -4.71 4.31 -0.57
CA GLY A 110 -4.91 5.14 0.61
C GLY A 110 -4.59 4.44 1.94
N GLU A 111 -4.67 3.10 1.99
CA GLU A 111 -4.28 2.35 3.18
C GLU A 111 -2.76 2.23 3.27
N LYS A 112 -2.07 1.98 2.14
CA LYS A 112 -0.60 1.97 2.07
C LYS A 112 -0.01 3.34 2.41
N GLU A 113 -0.66 4.39 1.92
CA GLU A 113 -0.35 5.78 2.25
C GLU A 113 -0.47 6.00 3.78
N LYS A 114 -1.56 5.53 4.39
CA LYS A 114 -1.76 5.61 5.84
C LYS A 114 -0.70 4.83 6.62
N VAL A 115 -0.32 3.62 6.17
CA VAL A 115 0.81 2.87 6.75
C VAL A 115 2.05 3.75 6.75
N PHE A 116 2.45 4.27 5.58
CA PHE A 116 3.64 5.09 5.44
C PHE A 116 3.59 6.35 6.32
N GLN A 117 2.43 7.02 6.41
CA GLN A 117 2.23 8.17 7.29
C GLN A 117 2.54 7.83 8.76
N LEU A 118 2.02 6.69 9.23
CA LEU A 118 2.08 6.27 10.63
C LEU A 118 3.36 5.50 10.99
N LEU A 119 4.25 5.19 10.04
CA LEU A 119 5.56 4.61 10.37
C LEU A 119 6.35 5.49 11.35
N LYS A 120 7.11 4.83 12.23
CA LYS A 120 8.13 5.48 13.07
C LYS A 120 9.26 6.06 12.20
N PRO A 121 10.00 7.08 12.67
CA PRO A 121 10.97 7.79 11.83
C PRO A 121 12.02 6.89 11.16
N LYS A 122 12.51 5.87 11.88
CA LYS A 122 13.46 4.87 11.36
C LYS A 122 12.85 4.12 10.15
N ASP A 123 11.72 3.44 10.36
CA ASP A 123 11.08 2.64 9.31
C ASP A 123 10.67 3.49 8.11
N LYS A 124 10.26 4.74 8.35
CA LYS A 124 9.93 5.69 7.29
C LYS A 124 11.14 6.03 6.43
N SER A 125 12.28 6.32 7.06
CA SER A 125 13.55 6.56 6.36
C SER A 125 13.99 5.32 5.57
N ASP A 126 13.92 4.13 6.19
CA ASP A 126 14.29 2.87 5.52
C ASP A 126 13.39 2.60 4.31
N THR A 127 12.08 2.90 4.43
CA THR A 127 11.13 2.74 3.33
C THR A 127 11.46 3.64 2.16
N VAL A 128 11.80 4.92 2.42
CA VAL A 128 12.20 5.87 1.38
C VAL A 128 13.44 5.40 0.63
N LYS A 129 14.45 4.88 1.35
CA LYS A 129 15.68 4.34 0.73
C LYS A 129 15.38 3.16 -0.18
N ILE A 130 14.59 2.19 0.29
CA ILE A 130 14.24 1.01 -0.50
C ILE A 130 13.37 1.40 -1.71
N PHE A 131 12.43 2.31 -1.54
CA PHE A 131 11.60 2.81 -2.62
C PHE A 131 12.43 3.47 -3.73
N GLN A 132 13.36 4.35 -3.37
CA GLN A 132 14.26 5.00 -4.32
C GLN A 132 15.13 3.98 -5.08
N SER A 133 15.71 3.02 -4.38
CA SER A 133 16.52 1.96 -5.00
C SER A 133 15.71 1.13 -6.00
N ASN A 134 14.50 0.70 -5.62
CA ASN A 134 13.65 -0.10 -6.49
C ASN A 134 13.18 0.66 -7.74
N PHE A 135 12.89 1.96 -7.58
CA PHE A 135 12.44 2.83 -8.66
C PHE A 135 13.55 3.11 -9.69
N ILE A 136 14.78 3.37 -9.23
CA ILE A 136 15.94 3.63 -10.12
C ILE A 136 16.29 2.38 -10.94
N ILE A 137 16.23 1.19 -10.32
CA ILE A 137 16.57 -0.07 -11.00
C ILE A 137 15.60 -0.35 -12.17
N SER A 138 14.31 -0.03 -12.03
CA SER A 138 13.36 -0.23 -13.11
C SER A 138 13.52 0.74 -14.28
N ASP A 139 13.85 2.01 -13.99
CA ASP A 139 14.12 3.01 -15.04
C ASP A 139 15.44 2.71 -15.78
N GLY A 140 16.40 2.09 -15.10
CA GLY A 140 17.67 1.67 -15.69
C GLY A 140 17.59 0.40 -16.56
N LEU A 141 16.57 -0.45 -16.35
CA LEU A 141 16.33 -1.68 -17.11
C LEU A 141 15.37 -1.51 -18.29
N SER A 142 14.77 -0.32 -18.42
CA SER A 142 13.88 0.06 -19.52
C SER A 142 14.56 0.94 -20.59
N ASN A 143 15.88 1.13 -20.48
CA ASN A 143 16.80 1.62 -21.52
C ASN A 143 17.72 0.50 -21.99
#